data_AF-A0A436EGB5-F1
#
_entry.id   AF-A0A436EGB5-F1
#
_cell.length_a   1.000
_cell.length_b   1.000
_cell.length_c   1.000
_cell.angle_alpha   90.00
_cell.angle_beta   90.00
_cell.angle_gamma   90.00
#
_symmetry.space_group_name_H-M   'P 1'
#
loop_
_entity.id
_entity.type
_entity.pdbx_description
1 polymer ?
#
loop_
_entity_poly.entity_id
_entity_poly.type
_entity_poly.pdbx_seq_one_letter_code
_entity_poly.pdbx_strand_id
1 'polypeptide(L)' 'LEPRDVADLLRPAQLDFFEAIPVSDLVNKVANTGPEIQERGEIGPEPEKVKRQKPGADDNQMTLF' A
#
# COMPACT_ATOMS: atom_id res chain seq x y z
N LEU A 1 25.63 24.88 0.43
CA LEU A 1 24.56 23.99 -0.06
C LEU A 1 23.26 24.65 0.31
N GLU A 2 22.63 25.26 -0.66
CA GLU A 2 21.27 25.79 -0.56
C GLU A 2 20.28 24.73 -1.07
N PRO A 3 19.01 24.72 -0.64
CA PRO A 3 18.01 23.77 -1.14
C PRO A 3 17.86 23.71 -2.66
N ARG A 4 18.26 24.78 -3.38
CA ARG A 4 18.25 24.83 -4.85
C ARG A 4 19.33 23.97 -5.50
N ASP A 5 20.42 23.68 -4.78
CA ASP A 5 21.57 22.90 -5.26
C ASP A 5 21.26 21.40 -5.40
N VAL A 6 20.12 20.95 -4.86
CA VAL A 6 19.65 19.55 -4.90
C VAL A 6 18.28 19.40 -5.57
N ALA A 7 17.78 20.47 -6.19
CA ALA A 7 16.47 20.48 -6.83
C ALA A 7 16.37 19.44 -7.96
N ASP A 8 17.50 19.10 -8.58
CA ASP A 8 17.61 18.10 -9.62
C ASP A 8 17.63 16.66 -9.07
N LEU A 9 17.74 16.44 -7.75
CA LEU A 9 17.60 15.10 -7.17
C LEU A 9 16.13 14.64 -7.10
N LEU A 10 15.19 15.58 -7.00
CA LEU A 10 13.76 15.30 -6.89
C LEU A 10 13.11 15.08 -8.26
N ARG A 11 13.67 14.15 -9.04
CA ARG A 11 13.13 13.70 -10.32
C ARG A 11 12.60 12.26 -10.18
N PRO A 12 11.53 11.89 -10.89
CA PRO A 12 11.11 10.50 -10.97
C PRO A 12 12.24 9.60 -11.49
N ALA A 13 12.27 8.36 -11.03
CA ALA A 13 13.11 7.34 -11.64
C ALA A 13 12.69 7.10 -13.10
N GLN A 14 13.60 6.55 -13.90
CA GLN A 14 13.29 6.14 -15.27
C GLN A 14 12.24 5.00 -15.22
N LEU A 15 11.39 4.93 -16.24
CA LEU A 15 10.24 4.00 -16.25
C LEU A 15 10.65 2.54 -16.05
N ASP A 16 11.76 2.13 -16.68
CA ASP A 16 12.27 0.76 -16.67
C ASP A 16 13.37 0.55 -15.63
N PHE A 17 13.53 1.47 -14.68
CA PHE A 17 14.56 1.37 -13.63
C PHE A 17 14.20 0.30 -12.57
N PHE A 18 12.91 -0.02 -12.42
CA PHE A 18 12.41 -0.98 -11.45
C PHE A 18 11.55 -2.06 -12.11
N GLU A 19 11.62 -3.27 -11.57
CA GLU A 19 10.76 -4.40 -11.93
C GLU A 19 9.70 -4.59 -10.84
N ALA A 20 8.43 -4.71 -11.24
CA ALA A 20 7.35 -5.05 -10.33
C ALA A 20 7.24 -6.58 -10.20
N ILE A 21 7.59 -7.11 -9.03
CA ILE A 21 7.49 -8.53 -8.71
C ILE A 21 6.30 -8.74 -7.79
N PRO A 22 5.37 -9.68 -8.10
CA PRO A 22 4.24 -9.96 -7.22
C PRO A 22 4.72 -10.54 -5.88
N VAL A 23 3.99 -10.21 -4.81
CA VAL A 23 4.21 -10.68 -3.44
C VAL A 23 2.90 -11.16 -2.83
N SER A 24 2.98 -11.82 -1.67
CA SER A 24 1.82 -12.34 -0.95
C SER A 24 0.91 -11.25 -0.36
N ASP A 25 -0.39 -11.52 -0.25
CA ASP A 25 -1.38 -10.68 0.45
C ASP A 25 -1.11 -10.53 1.96
N LEU A 26 -0.14 -11.28 2.52
CA LEU A 26 0.33 -11.10 3.89
C LEU A 26 0.77 -9.64 4.18
N VAL A 27 1.23 -8.90 3.16
CA VAL A 27 1.58 -7.47 3.27
C VAL A 27 0.42 -6.59 3.72
N ASN A 28 -0.83 -7.01 3.52
CA ASN A 28 -2.02 -6.23 3.85
C ASN A 28 -2.27 -6.13 5.37
N LYS A 29 -1.60 -6.96 6.18
CA LYS A 29 -1.72 -6.94 7.64
C LYS A 29 -0.48 -6.29 8.26
N VAL A 30 -0.65 -5.10 8.84
CA VAL A 30 0.43 -4.27 9.43
C VAL A 30 1.28 -5.01 10.48
N ALA A 31 0.71 -5.99 11.20
CA ALA A 31 1.44 -6.78 12.17
C ALA A 31 2.47 -7.74 11.55
N ASN A 32 2.37 -8.01 10.24
CA ASN A 32 3.31 -8.85 9.51
C ASN A 32 4.51 -8.00 9.07
N THR A 33 5.65 -8.20 9.72
CA THR A 33 6.88 -7.42 9.47
C THR A 33 8.08 -8.30 9.15
N GLY A 34 7.87 -9.61 9.01
CA GLY A 34 8.94 -10.55 8.68
C GLY A 34 9.36 -10.44 7.20
N PRO A 35 10.56 -10.93 6.85
CA PRO A 35 11.07 -10.87 5.48
C PRO A 35 10.20 -11.62 4.46
N GLU A 36 9.43 -12.61 4.91
CA GLU A 36 8.53 -13.42 4.08
C GLU A 36 7.48 -12.59 3.32
N ILE A 37 7.14 -11.40 3.82
CA ILE A 37 6.15 -10.53 3.15
C ILE A 37 6.65 -9.98 1.81
N GLN A 38 7.97 -10.02 1.56
CA GLN A 38 8.59 -9.57 0.31
C GLN A 38 9.02 -10.73 -0.59
N GLU A 39 8.78 -11.99 -0.19
CA GLU A 39 9.10 -13.14 -1.04
C GLU A 39 8.25 -13.14 -2.31
N ARG A 40 8.82 -13.63 -3.41
CA ARG A 40 8.15 -13.69 -4.72
C ARG A 40 6.90 -14.55 -4.60
N GLY A 41 5.74 -13.97 -4.90
CA GLY A 41 4.45 -14.64 -4.91
C GLY A 41 4.08 -15.19 -6.29
N GLU A 42 3.13 -16.12 -6.31
CA GLU A 42 2.46 -16.57 -7.52
C GLU A 42 1.25 -15.67 -7.81
N ILE A 43 0.99 -15.38 -9.09
CA ILE A 43 -0.21 -14.63 -9.50
C ILE A 43 -1.39 -15.62 -9.50
N GLY A 44 -2.05 -15.73 -8.35
CA GLY A 44 -3.32 -16.43 -8.22
C GLY A 44 -4.49 -15.65 -8.85
N PRO A 45 -5.67 -16.27 -8.97
CA PRO A 45 -6.89 -15.56 -9.35
C PRO A 45 -7.17 -14.42 -8.35
N GLU A 46 -7.74 -13.30 -8.83
CA GLU A 46 -8.03 -12.13 -7.99
C GLU A 46 -8.89 -12.55 -6.79
N PRO A 47 -8.44 -12.28 -5.54
CA PRO A 47 -9.19 -12.68 -4.36
C PRO A 47 -10.55 -11.99 -4.33
N GLU A 48 -11.61 -12.73 -3.99
CA GLU A 48 -12.94 -12.14 -3.80
C GLU A 48 -12.86 -11.03 -2.75
N LYS A 49 -13.20 -9.81 -3.16
CA LYS A 49 -13.23 -8.64 -2.28
C LYS A 49 -14.15 -8.94 -1.10
N VAL A 50 -13.55 -9.23 0.05
CA VAL A 50 -14.31 -9.43 1.30
C VAL A 50 -15.10 -8.16 1.54
N LYS A 51 -16.43 -8.26 1.49
CA LYS A 51 -17.30 -7.10 1.71
C LYS A 51 -16.97 -6.54 3.09
N ARG A 52 -16.39 -5.34 3.14
CA ARG A 52 -16.24 -4.57 4.37
C ARG A 52 -17.63 -4.47 5.00
N GLN A 53 -17.83 -5.15 6.13
CA GLN A 53 -18.96 -4.84 6.98
C GLN A 53 -18.76 -3.38 7.40
N LYS A 54 -19.64 -2.49 6.93
CA LYS A 54 -19.73 -1.16 7.50
C LYS A 54 -20.02 -1.38 8.99
N PRO A 55 -19.20 -0.85 9.93
CA PRO A 55 -19.68 -0.75 11.30
C PRO A 55 -21.03 -0.05 11.20
N GLY A 56 -22.07 -0.68 11.75
CA GLY A 56 -23.41 -0.12 11.76
C GLY A 56 -23.29 1.33 12.23
N ALA A 57 -23.94 2.25 11.51
CA ALA A 57 -23.99 3.63 11.94
C ALA A 57 -24.49 3.61 13.40
N ASP A 58 -23.58 3.84 14.34
CA ASP A 58 -23.96 4.00 15.73
C ASP A 58 -24.78 5.28 15.75
N ASP A 59 -26.06 5.18 16.12
CA ASP A 59 -26.99 6.32 16.25
C ASP A 59 -26.51 7.37 17.28
N ASN A 60 -25.31 7.16 17.84
CA ASN A 60 -24.60 8.04 18.74
C ASN A 60 -23.68 9.07 18.02
N GLN A 61 -23.60 9.05 16.68
CA GLN A 61 -22.90 10.08 15.93
C GLN A 61 -23.77 11.35 15.83
N MET A 62 -23.51 12.32 16.72
CA MET A 62 -24.08 13.66 16.60
C MET A 62 -23.63 14.32 15.29
N THR A 63 -24.60 14.75 14.49
CA THR A 63 -24.35 15.54 13.28
C THR A 63 -23.94 16.94 13.69
N LEU A 64 -22.71 17.33 13.39
CA LEU A 64 -22.31 18.73 13.46
C LEU A 64 -22.87 19.42 12.22
N PHE A 65 -23.73 20.39 12.46
CA PHE A 65 -24.43 21.24 11.48
C PHE A 65 -23.55 21.67 10.31
#